data_AF-E3I6L8-F1
#
_entry.id   AF-E3I6L8-F1
#
_cell.length_a   1.000
_cell.length_b   1.000
_cell.length_c   1.000
_cell.angle_alpha   90.00
_cell.angle_beta   90.00
_cell.angle_gamma   90.00
#
_symmetry.space_group_name_H-M   'P 1'
#
loop_
_entity.id
_entity.type
_entity.pdbx_description
1 polymer ?
#
loop_
_entity_poly.entity_id
_entity_poly.type
_entity_poly.pdbx_seq_one_letter_code
_entity_poly.pdbx_strand_id
1 'polypeptide(L)'
;MPARGYQKPDPVDRRIRVQLTDAQAEKLARLSDGAGVSQSEYMRSLLDGVGAATPKEPPKPKRASPAMLKLVEIHELAMQVKKLGTNVNQLARQANTGMVPLTRREIEAMLAQHEALLKAAITVIEASL
;
A
#
# COMPACT_ATOMS: atom_id res chain seq x y z
N MET A 1 41.16 -19.13 33.71
CA MET A 1 40.21 -19.45 34.81
C MET A 1 39.20 -18.31 34.89
N PRO A 2 37.88 -18.58 34.98
CA PRO A 2 36.88 -17.51 35.08
C PRO A 2 37.03 -16.72 36.40
N ALA A 3 36.76 -15.41 36.36
CA ALA A 3 36.94 -14.49 37.48
C ALA A 3 35.96 -14.77 38.64
N ARG A 4 36.40 -14.49 39.87
CA ARG A 4 35.62 -14.66 41.12
C ARG A 4 34.34 -13.81 41.04
N GLY A 5 33.17 -14.46 40.99
CA GLY A 5 31.86 -13.79 40.87
C GLY A 5 31.20 -13.89 39.50
N TYR A 6 31.81 -14.54 38.49
CA TYR A 6 31.15 -14.81 37.22
C TYR A 6 30.04 -15.86 37.40
N GLN A 7 28.78 -15.41 37.44
CA GLN A 7 27.62 -16.26 37.24
C GLN A 7 27.34 -16.34 35.74
N LYS A 8 27.26 -17.57 35.20
CA LYS A 8 26.83 -17.77 33.81
C LYS A 8 25.39 -17.28 33.69
N PRO A 9 25.06 -16.38 32.75
CA PRO A 9 23.69 -15.93 32.56
C PRO A 9 22.83 -17.16 32.24
N ASP A 10 21.75 -17.36 32.98
CA ASP A 10 20.82 -18.45 32.75
C ASP A 10 20.07 -18.16 31.44
N PRO A 11 20.17 -19.01 30.40
CA PRO A 11 19.48 -18.76 29.13
C PRO A 11 17.95 -18.75 29.25
N VAL A 12 17.42 -19.04 30.46
CA VAL A 12 16.00 -19.15 30.76
C VAL A 12 15.56 -18.12 31.84
N ASP A 13 16.35 -17.08 32.08
CA ASP A 13 16.10 -16.06 33.11
C ASP A 13 14.74 -15.33 32.97
N ARG A 14 14.10 -15.41 31.79
CA ARG A 14 12.77 -14.84 31.52
C ARG A 14 11.82 -15.88 30.93
N ARG A 15 11.18 -16.69 31.79
CA ARG A 15 10.11 -17.62 31.38
C ARG A 15 8.77 -16.89 31.25
N ILE A 16 8.12 -17.05 30.10
CA ILE A 16 6.77 -16.58 29.84
C ILE A 16 5.83 -17.80 29.88
N ARG A 17 4.76 -17.72 30.65
CA ARG A 17 3.66 -18.70 30.61
C ARG A 17 2.57 -18.18 29.68
N VAL A 18 2.16 -19.00 28.72
CA VAL A 18 1.06 -18.69 27.81
C VAL A 18 -0.02 -19.76 28.01
N GLN A 19 -1.27 -19.32 28.13
CA GLN A 19 -2.42 -20.21 28.16
C GLN A 19 -3.01 -20.26 26.75
N LEU A 20 -3.19 -21.46 26.23
CA LEU A 20 -3.78 -21.72 24.92
C LEU A 20 -5.00 -22.62 25.13
N THR A 21 -6.02 -22.45 24.30
CA THR A 21 -7.08 -23.47 24.18
C THR A 21 -6.54 -24.69 23.44
N ASP A 22 -7.18 -25.84 23.59
CA ASP A 22 -6.75 -27.09 22.94
C ASP A 22 -6.63 -26.92 21.41
N ALA A 23 -7.60 -26.24 20.79
CA ALA A 23 -7.57 -25.93 19.36
C ALA A 23 -6.40 -25.02 18.95
N GLN A 24 -6.00 -24.08 19.81
CA GLN A 24 -4.86 -23.21 19.56
C GLN A 24 -3.53 -23.96 19.74
N ALA A 25 -3.45 -24.87 20.72
CA ALA A 25 -2.29 -25.71 20.95
C ALA A 25 -2.04 -26.66 19.77
N GLU A 26 -3.08 -27.31 19.25
CA GLU A 26 -2.98 -28.14 18.05
C GLU A 26 -2.51 -27.35 16.82
N LYS A 27 -3.06 -26.14 16.65
CA LYS A 27 -2.66 -25.27 15.53
C LYS A 27 -1.20 -24.85 15.66
N LEU A 28 -0.74 -24.52 16.86
CA LEU A 28 0.65 -24.16 17.12
C LEU A 28 1.59 -25.33 16.82
N ALA A 29 1.23 -26.55 17.25
CA ALA A 29 2.01 -27.75 16.99
C ALA A 29 2.19 -28.00 15.48
N ARG A 30 1.10 -27.93 14.71
CA ARG A 30 1.17 -28.12 13.24
C ARG A 30 2.05 -27.06 12.57
N LEU A 31 1.97 -25.81 13.02
CA LEU A 31 2.76 -24.72 12.45
C LEU A 31 4.24 -24.84 12.80
N SER A 32 4.58 -25.21 14.04
CA SER A 32 5.96 -25.43 14.45
C SER A 32 6.58 -26.63 13.73
N ASP A 33 5.82 -27.71 13.59
CA ASP A 33 6.25 -28.92 12.88
C ASP A 33 6.48 -28.63 11.39
N GLY A 34 5.58 -27.87 10.77
CA GLY A 34 5.73 -27.43 9.37
C GLY A 34 6.93 -26.50 9.14
N ALA A 35 7.34 -25.76 10.17
CA ALA A 35 8.53 -24.91 10.14
C ALA A 35 9.82 -25.63 10.59
N GLY A 36 9.73 -26.89 11.04
CA GLY A 36 10.88 -27.69 11.49
C GLY A 36 11.56 -27.18 12.76
N VAL A 37 10.85 -26.41 13.59
CA VAL A 37 11.37 -25.79 14.82
C VAL A 37 10.52 -26.16 16.03
N SER A 38 11.06 -26.01 17.23
CA SER A 38 10.27 -26.22 18.45
C SER A 38 9.15 -25.17 18.58
N GLN A 39 8.04 -25.51 19.23
CA GLN A 39 6.94 -24.55 19.47
C GLN A 39 7.41 -23.26 20.16
N SER A 40 8.38 -23.37 21.09
CA SER A 40 8.95 -22.22 21.80
C SER A 40 9.77 -21.32 20.87
N GLU A 41 10.53 -21.92 19.96
CA GLU A 41 11.33 -21.20 18.97
C GLU A 41 10.46 -20.58 17.87
N TYR A 42 9.40 -21.28 17.46
CA TYR A 42 8.38 -20.76 16.56
C TYR A 42 7.66 -19.53 17.14
N MET A 43 7.29 -19.57 18.42
CA MET A 43 6.69 -18.41 19.10
C MET A 43 7.66 -17.23 19.20
N ARG A 44 8.96 -17.48 19.43
CA ARG A 44 9.97 -16.42 19.44
C ARG A 44 10.17 -15.81 18.06
N SER A 45 10.25 -16.64 17.02
CA SER A 45 10.42 -16.15 15.64
C SER A 45 9.24 -15.29 15.19
N LEU A 46 8.01 -15.60 15.63
CA LEU A 46 6.84 -14.76 15.41
C LEU A 46 6.95 -13.38 16.09
N LEU A 47 7.49 -13.32 17.31
CA LEU A 47 7.73 -12.06 18.03
C LEU A 47 8.83 -11.23 17.38
N ASP A 48 9.87 -11.87 16.86
CA ASP A 48 11.00 -11.23 16.17
C ASP A 48 10.68 -10.83 14.72
N GLY A 49 9.45 -11.09 14.25
CA GLY A 49 8.99 -10.76 12.89
C GLY A 49 9.57 -11.65 11.77
N VAL A 50 10.33 -12.68 12.13
CA VAL A 50 10.94 -13.65 11.20
C VAL A 50 10.00 -14.84 10.93
N GLY A 51 9.07 -15.13 11.84
CA GLY A 51 8.13 -16.26 11.80
C GLY A 51 6.96 -16.12 10.82
N ALA A 52 7.02 -15.18 9.87
CA ALA A 52 6.00 -15.01 8.84
C ALA A 52 6.57 -15.31 7.44
N ALA A 53 7.06 -16.53 7.26
CA ALA A 53 7.06 -17.20 5.95
C ALA A 53 5.70 -17.88 5.68
N THR A 54 4.60 -17.36 6.26
CA THR A 54 3.29 -17.56 5.66
C THR A 54 3.31 -16.80 4.33
N PRO A 55 3.08 -17.45 3.18
CA PRO A 55 2.74 -16.69 1.98
C PRO A 55 1.58 -15.81 2.39
N LYS A 56 1.76 -14.48 2.38
CA LYS A 56 0.61 -13.58 2.33
C LYS A 56 -0.22 -14.13 1.18
N GLU A 57 -1.37 -14.72 1.46
CA GLU A 57 -2.36 -14.95 0.42
C GLU A 57 -2.43 -13.61 -0.32
N PRO A 58 -2.19 -13.57 -1.65
CA PRO A 58 -2.38 -12.35 -2.40
C PRO A 58 -3.78 -11.85 -2.02
N PRO A 59 -3.93 -10.56 -1.65
CA PRO A 59 -5.19 -10.07 -1.13
C PRO A 59 -6.28 -10.53 -2.10
N LYS A 60 -7.19 -11.40 -1.61
CA LYS A 60 -8.31 -11.90 -2.43
C LYS A 60 -8.91 -10.67 -3.10
N PRO A 61 -9.08 -10.64 -4.43
CA PRO A 61 -9.59 -9.46 -5.12
C PRO A 61 -10.93 -9.16 -4.47
N LYS A 62 -10.94 -8.13 -3.62
CA LYS A 62 -12.17 -7.65 -3.00
C LYS A 62 -13.01 -7.26 -4.19
N ARG A 63 -14.16 -7.93 -4.40
CA ARG A 63 -15.15 -7.47 -5.37
C ARG A 63 -15.33 -5.99 -5.07
N ALA A 64 -14.85 -5.13 -5.98
CA ALA A 64 -14.80 -3.70 -5.71
C ALA A 64 -16.22 -3.28 -5.36
N SER A 65 -16.40 -2.71 -4.16
CA SER A 65 -17.72 -2.22 -3.81
C SER A 65 -18.10 -1.14 -4.84
N PRO A 66 -19.38 -0.95 -5.16
CA PRO A 66 -19.81 0.11 -6.06
C PRO A 66 -19.25 1.49 -5.67
N ALA A 67 -19.12 1.75 -4.36
CA ALA A 67 -18.47 2.95 -3.83
C ALA A 67 -16.97 3.04 -4.15
N MET A 68 -16.25 1.91 -4.16
CA MET A 68 -14.83 1.86 -4.50
C MET A 68 -14.62 2.10 -6.00
N LEU A 69 -15.51 1.60 -6.87
CA LEU A 69 -15.49 1.87 -8.31
C LEU A 69 -15.71 3.37 -8.60
N LYS A 70 -16.70 3.99 -7.97
CA LYS A 70 -16.92 5.45 -8.07
C LYS A 70 -15.73 6.27 -7.59
N LEU A 71 -15.07 5.85 -6.51
CA LEU A 71 -13.85 6.48 -6.01
C LEU A 71 -12.69 6.40 -7.02
N VAL A 72 -12.56 5.28 -7.73
CA VAL A 72 -11.56 5.12 -8.79
C VAL A 72 -11.86 6.06 -9.96
N GLU A 73 -13.12 6.15 -10.41
CA GLU A 73 -13.52 7.07 -11.48
C GLU A 73 -13.23 8.54 -11.12
N ILE A 74 -13.58 8.96 -9.91
CA ILE A 74 -13.27 10.31 -9.41
C ILE A 74 -11.76 10.55 -9.33
N HIS A 75 -11.00 9.55 -8.88
CA HIS A 75 -9.54 9.66 -8.79
C HIS A 75 -8.89 9.78 -10.17
N GLU A 76 -9.36 9.03 -11.15
CA GLU A 76 -8.91 9.11 -12.54
C GLU A 76 -9.19 10.50 -13.13
N LEU A 77 -10.39 11.05 -12.91
CA LEU A 77 -10.74 12.40 -13.31
C LEU A 77 -9.79 13.44 -12.67
N ALA A 78 -9.53 13.32 -11.37
CA ALA A 78 -8.61 14.21 -10.65
C ALA A 78 -7.18 14.16 -11.22
N MET A 79 -6.71 12.97 -11.62
CA MET A 79 -5.42 12.78 -12.27
C MET A 79 -5.36 13.44 -13.65
N GLN A 80 -6.44 13.39 -14.42
CA GLN A 80 -6.53 14.10 -15.71
C GLN A 80 -6.49 15.62 -15.51
N VAL A 81 -7.20 16.16 -14.50
CA VAL A 81 -7.17 17.59 -14.16
C VAL A 81 -5.76 18.04 -13.80
N LYS A 82 -5.04 17.25 -13.00
CA LYS A 82 -3.64 17.53 -12.63
C LYS A 82 -2.72 17.60 -13.85
N LYS A 83 -2.87 16.67 -14.80
CA LYS A 83 -2.10 16.66 -16.06
C LYS A 83 -2.40 17.91 -16.88
N LEU A 84 -3.67 18.25 -17.03
CA LEU A 84 -4.11 19.45 -17.75
C LEU A 84 -3.51 20.72 -17.12
N GLY A 85 -3.57 20.86 -15.80
CA GLY A 85 -2.95 21.99 -15.08
C GLY A 85 -1.43 22.06 -15.27
N THR A 86 -0.75 20.92 -15.32
CA THR A 86 0.70 20.84 -15.60
C THR A 86 1.00 21.36 -17.01
N ASN A 87 0.24 20.92 -18.02
CA ASN A 87 0.40 21.34 -19.41
C ASN A 87 0.13 22.85 -19.58
N VAL A 88 -0.93 23.37 -18.95
CA VAL A 88 -1.23 24.82 -18.96
C VAL A 88 -0.08 25.62 -18.35
N ASN A 89 0.47 25.16 -17.23
CA ASN A 89 1.59 25.85 -16.58
C ASN A 89 2.87 25.82 -17.43
N GLN A 90 3.07 24.73 -18.21
CA GLN A 90 4.16 24.66 -19.17
C GLN A 90 3.98 25.65 -20.32
N LEU A 91 2.78 25.74 -20.91
CA LEU A 91 2.47 26.72 -21.94
C LEU A 91 2.64 28.16 -21.42
N ALA A 92 2.18 28.43 -20.19
CA ALA A 92 2.36 29.74 -19.56
C ALA A 92 3.85 30.09 -19.40
N ARG A 93 4.68 29.15 -18.96
CA ARG A 93 6.14 29.35 -18.86
C ARG A 93 6.77 29.55 -20.23
N GLN A 94 6.38 28.78 -21.25
CA GLN A 94 6.85 28.96 -22.62
C GLN A 94 6.50 30.35 -23.15
N ALA A 95 5.25 30.78 -23.00
CA ALA A 95 4.79 32.11 -23.39
C ALA A 95 5.58 33.22 -22.67
N ASN A 96 5.86 33.05 -21.38
CA ASN A 96 6.58 34.05 -20.58
C ASN A 96 8.08 34.09 -20.85
N THR A 97 8.70 32.96 -21.23
CA THR A 97 10.15 32.89 -21.50
C THR A 97 10.51 33.39 -22.90
N GLY A 98 9.56 33.40 -23.85
CA GLY A 98 9.78 33.86 -25.22
C GLY A 98 10.74 32.99 -26.05
N MET A 99 11.27 31.90 -25.48
CA MET A 99 12.28 31.02 -26.10
C MET A 99 11.68 30.04 -27.10
N VAL A 100 10.40 29.71 -26.97
CA VAL A 100 9.65 28.83 -27.88
C VAL A 100 8.32 29.50 -28.22
N PRO A 101 8.02 29.73 -29.51
CA PRO A 101 6.77 30.36 -29.90
C PRO A 101 5.60 29.41 -29.62
N LEU A 102 4.60 29.92 -28.90
CA LEU A 102 3.35 29.19 -28.69
C LEU A 102 2.62 29.07 -30.03
N THR A 103 2.34 27.84 -30.47
CA THR A 103 1.63 27.63 -31.72
C THR A 103 0.11 27.61 -31.49
N ARG A 104 -0.65 28.09 -32.48
CA ARG A 104 -2.12 28.04 -32.46
C ARG A 104 -2.64 26.61 -32.24
N ARG A 105 -1.95 25.61 -32.82
CA ARG A 105 -2.31 24.19 -32.69
C ARG A 105 -2.20 23.68 -31.26
N GLU A 106 -1.17 24.10 -30.52
CA GLU A 106 -1.00 23.72 -29.10
C GLU A 106 -2.11 24.29 -28.23
N ILE A 107 -2.51 25.54 -28.49
CA ILE A 107 -3.64 26.18 -27.79
C ILE A 107 -4.95 25.45 -28.12
N GLU A 108 -5.21 25.17 -29.40
CA GLU A 108 -6.41 24.43 -29.83
C GLU A 108 -6.47 23.01 -29.23
N ALA A 109 -5.33 22.31 -29.19
CA ALA A 109 -5.26 20.99 -28.55
C ALA A 109 -5.53 21.07 -27.04
N MET A 110 -5.02 22.09 -26.35
CA MET A 110 -5.30 22.30 -24.93
C MET A 110 -6.76 22.62 -24.64
N LEU A 111 -7.39 23.46 -25.48
CA LEU A 111 -8.81 23.77 -25.37
C LEU A 111 -9.67 22.54 -25.60
N ALA A 112 -9.35 21.71 -26.60
CA ALA A 112 -10.05 20.46 -26.85
C ALA A 112 -9.91 19.47 -25.68
N GLN A 113 -8.73 19.36 -25.07
CA GLN A 113 -8.52 18.56 -23.87
C GLN A 113 -9.34 19.06 -22.67
N HIS A 114 -9.43 20.39 -22.52
CA HIS A 114 -10.23 21.01 -21.46
C HIS A 114 -11.73 20.72 -21.63
N GLU A 115 -12.26 20.88 -22.84
CA GLU A 115 -13.66 20.61 -23.14
C GLU A 115 -14.02 19.13 -22.94
N ALA A 116 -13.14 18.21 -23.38
CA ALA A 116 -13.34 16.79 -23.17
C ALA A 116 -13.39 16.42 -21.67
N LEU A 117 -12.51 17.03 -20.86
CA LEU A 117 -12.47 16.80 -19.43
C LEU A 117 -13.72 17.35 -18.73
N LEU A 118 -14.17 18.55 -19.10
CA LEU A 118 -15.42 19.12 -18.57
C LEU A 118 -16.62 18.23 -18.86
N LYS A 119 -16.76 17.72 -20.08
CA LYS A 119 -17.83 16.77 -20.44
C LYS A 119 -17.78 15.51 -19.59
N ALA A 120 -16.60 14.91 -19.43
CA ALA A 120 -16.42 13.72 -18.60
C ALA A 120 -16.77 13.99 -17.13
N ALA A 121 -16.37 15.15 -16.58
CA ALA A 121 -16.67 15.55 -15.21
C ALA A 121 -18.17 15.70 -14.98
N ILE A 122 -18.88 16.36 -15.90
CA ILE A 122 -20.34 16.53 -15.84
C ILE A 122 -21.03 15.16 -15.81
N THR A 123 -20.67 14.25 -16.71
CA THR A 123 -21.26 12.91 -16.77
C THR A 123 -21.08 12.13 -15.46
N VAL A 124 -19.89 12.20 -14.84
CA VAL A 124 -19.61 11.53 -13.56
C VAL A 124 -20.43 12.13 -12.41
N ILE A 125 -20.59 13.46 -12.40
CA ILE A 125 -21.38 14.18 -11.39
C ILE A 125 -22.87 13.86 -11.55
N GLU A 126 -23.40 13.90 -12.78
CA GLU A 126 -24.80 13.58 -13.08
C GLU A 126 -25.14 12.13 -12.75
N ALA A 127 -24.22 11.17 -12.98
CA ALA A 127 -24.40 9.77 -12.58
C ALA A 127 -24.31 9.53 -11.06
N SER A 128 -23.97 10.57 -10.29
CA SER A 128 -23.82 10.52 -8.82
C SER A 128 -24.92 11.26 -8.06
N LEU A 129 -25.77 12.03 -8.75
CA LEU A 129 -26.99 12.65 -8.24
C LEU A 129 -28.19 11.69 -8.32
#